data_AF-A0A6B1GLV6-F1
#
_entry.id   AF-A0A6B1GLV6-F1
#
_cell.length_a   1.000
_cell.length_b   1.000
_cell.length_c   1.000
_cell.angle_alpha   90.00
_cell.angle_beta   90.00
_cell.angle_gamma   90.00
#
_symmetry.space_group_name_H-M   'P 1'
#
loop_
_entity.id
_entity.type
_entity.pdbx_description
1 polymer ?
#
loop_
_entity_poly.entity_id
_entity_poly.type
_entity_poly.pdbx_seq_one_letter_code
_entity_poly.pdbx_strand_id
1 'polypeptide(L)'
;MRSETYLRVREAYEAGELDVLGGQTRLAEELGVTRQAINTNLKRVKRDLEDGVRRAVLDRITAETRIHVELDIDGTGLAEVATGVGFYDHVLEAFAKHGRFDLELRCDGDLHVDEHHTMEDCALALGAAVDEALGDRSGLVRMGDATVPLDETLVQAVIDCSGRPYAAIDLDWGGERIGQAPTEMLGHALQSFSQGARCALHVRQLAGANDHHIAEAAFKALGRALDAATRRDPRIAGEVPSTKGTLTA
;
A
#
# COMPACT_ATOMS: atom_id res chain seq x y z
N MET A 1 6.42 4.08 7.95
CA MET A 1 7.44 4.99 8.51
C MET A 1 6.94 6.42 8.58
N ARG A 2 7.17 7.14 9.68
CA ARG A 2 6.98 8.60 9.71
C ARG A 2 8.33 9.28 9.49
N SER A 3 8.40 10.19 8.53
CA SER A 3 9.62 10.96 8.31
C SER A 3 9.96 11.80 9.54
N GLU A 4 11.25 12.07 9.75
CA GLU A 4 11.71 12.98 10.79
C GLU A 4 10.98 14.34 10.70
N THR A 5 10.77 14.84 9.47
CA THR A 5 10.00 16.07 9.23
C THR A 5 8.57 15.96 9.76
N TYR A 6 7.88 14.84 9.57
CA TYR A 6 6.53 14.64 10.10
C TYR A 6 6.52 14.74 11.63
N LEU A 7 7.44 14.02 12.30
CA LEU A 7 7.51 13.97 13.76
C LEU A 7 7.77 15.36 14.33
N ARG A 8 8.74 16.09 13.76
CA ARG A 8 9.08 17.45 14.19
C ARG A 8 7.95 18.45 13.93
N VAL A 9 7.24 18.33 12.82
CA VAL A 9 6.06 19.16 12.54
C VAL A 9 4.92 18.86 13.51
N ARG A 10 4.73 17.59 13.90
CA ARG A 10 3.73 17.21 14.91
C ARG A 10 4.06 17.81 16.27
N GLU A 11 5.29 17.64 16.74
CA GLU A 11 5.77 18.22 18.00
C GLU A 11 5.56 19.73 18.04
N ALA A 12 5.98 20.45 16.99
CA ALA A 12 5.82 21.90 16.89
C ALA A 12 4.35 22.34 16.81
N TYR A 13 3.48 21.54 16.17
CA TYR A 13 2.04 21.80 16.12
C TYR A 13 1.41 21.66 17.51
N GLU A 14 1.67 20.55 18.21
CA GLU A 14 1.15 20.28 19.55
C GLU A 14 1.67 21.30 20.58
N ALA A 15 2.88 21.84 20.38
CA ALA A 15 3.45 22.92 21.19
C ALA A 15 2.93 24.33 20.84
N GLY A 16 2.11 24.49 19.80
CA GLY A 16 1.60 25.79 19.33
C GLY A 16 2.65 26.68 18.64
N GLU A 17 3.82 26.12 18.32
CA GLU A 17 4.95 26.86 17.73
C GLU A 17 4.73 27.20 16.25
N LEU A 18 3.79 26.53 15.59
CA LEU A 18 3.46 26.79 14.19
C LEU A 18 2.45 27.93 13.99
N ASP A 19 1.73 28.32 15.04
CA ASP A 19 0.70 29.36 14.99
C ASP A 19 1.27 30.77 15.24
N VAL A 20 2.51 30.87 15.72
CA VAL A 20 3.22 32.15 15.87
C VAL A 20 3.75 32.64 14.51
N LEU A 21 3.84 33.97 14.35
CA LEU A 21 4.33 34.59 13.12
C LEU A 21 5.72 34.05 12.76
N GLY A 22 5.84 33.45 11.58
CA GLY A 22 7.10 32.89 11.07
C GLY A 22 7.48 31.52 11.66
N GLY A 23 6.67 30.90 12.52
CA GLY A 23 6.93 29.59 13.13
C GLY A 23 7.24 28.48 12.10
N GLN A 24 6.41 28.36 11.08
CA GLN A 24 6.64 27.42 9.97
C GLN A 24 7.94 27.66 9.20
N THR A 25 8.34 28.92 9.03
CA THR A 25 9.57 29.28 8.31
C THR A 25 10.79 28.88 9.13
N ARG A 26 10.79 29.17 10.44
CA ARG A 26 11.87 28.78 11.35
C ARG A 26 12.06 27.27 11.38
N LEU A 27 10.97 26.51 11.52
CA LEU A 27 11.05 25.05 11.51
C LEU A 27 11.56 24.50 10.16
N ALA A 28 11.17 25.12 9.05
CA ALA A 28 11.69 24.73 7.73
C ALA A 28 13.22 24.91 7.65
N GLU A 29 13.73 26.03 8.15
CA GLU A 29 15.17 26.33 8.20
C GLU A 29 15.92 25.38 9.13
N GLU A 30 15.40 25.10 10.33
CA GLU A 30 15.99 24.19 11.31
C GLU A 30 16.14 22.75 10.77
N LEU A 31 15.13 22.27 10.05
CA LEU A 31 15.12 20.91 9.49
C LEU A 31 15.80 20.83 8.11
N GLY A 32 16.24 21.95 7.54
CA GLY A 32 16.80 21.99 6.19
C GLY A 32 15.81 21.58 5.10
N VAL A 33 14.50 21.82 5.30
CA VAL A 33 13.44 21.46 4.35
C VAL A 33 12.71 22.70 3.82
N THR A 34 11.89 22.51 2.78
CA THR A 34 11.09 23.61 2.24
C THR A 34 9.88 23.92 3.14
N ARG A 35 9.42 25.17 3.13
CA ARG A 35 8.15 25.55 3.77
C ARG A 35 6.96 24.75 3.21
N GLN A 36 7.01 24.36 1.94
CA GLN A 36 6.01 23.49 1.33
C GLN A 36 5.98 22.10 1.97
N ALA A 37 7.15 21.55 2.34
CA ALA A 37 7.24 20.29 3.07
C ALA A 37 6.63 20.42 4.48
N ILE A 38 6.89 21.53 5.18
CA ILE A 38 6.24 21.82 6.48
C ILE A 38 4.71 21.88 6.32
N ASN A 39 4.21 22.64 5.33
CA ASN A 39 2.76 22.75 5.09
C ASN A 39 2.11 21.41 4.75
N THR A 40 2.78 20.57 3.97
CA THR A 40 2.28 19.25 3.58
C THR A 40 2.21 18.34 4.81
N ASN A 41 3.25 18.32 5.64
CA ASN A 41 3.25 17.57 6.90
C ASN A 41 2.24 18.11 7.90
N LEU A 42 2.04 19.42 7.99
CA LEU A 42 1.07 20.02 8.89
C LEU A 42 -0.36 19.62 8.51
N LYS A 43 -0.68 19.56 7.22
CA LYS A 43 -1.98 19.02 6.75
C LYS A 43 -2.15 17.56 7.16
N ARG A 44 -1.08 16.76 7.01
CA ARG A 44 -1.05 15.34 7.43
C ARG A 44 -1.29 15.20 8.94
N VAL A 45 -0.57 15.97 9.76
CA VAL A 45 -0.70 15.99 11.22
C VAL A 45 -2.13 16.33 11.65
N LYS A 46 -2.71 17.40 11.07
CA LYS A 46 -4.09 17.80 11.41
C LYS A 46 -5.09 16.71 11.08
N ARG A 47 -5.03 16.15 9.87
CA ARG A 47 -5.87 15.01 9.46
C ARG A 47 -5.70 13.84 10.42
N ASP A 48 -4.48 13.47 10.77
CA ASP A 48 -4.22 12.31 11.61
C ASP A 48 -4.71 12.50 13.06
N LEU A 49 -4.75 13.74 13.56
CA LEU A 49 -5.33 14.09 14.85
C LEU A 49 -6.87 14.13 14.81
N GLU A 50 -7.46 14.51 13.67
CA GLU A 50 -8.92 14.59 13.47
C GLU A 50 -9.55 13.23 13.17
N ASP A 51 -8.98 12.49 12.20
CA ASP A 51 -9.54 11.28 11.61
C ASP A 51 -8.91 9.98 12.15
N GLY A 52 -7.87 10.11 12.98
CA GLY A 52 -7.04 8.99 13.43
C GLY A 52 -6.04 8.51 12.38
N VAL A 53 -5.01 7.80 12.84
CA VAL A 53 -3.96 7.24 11.99
C VAL A 53 -4.38 5.86 11.47
N ARG A 54 -4.36 5.67 10.15
CA ARG A 54 -4.60 4.37 9.50
C ARG A 54 -3.27 3.68 9.17
N ARG A 55 -2.67 3.08 10.21
CA ARG A 55 -1.38 2.40 10.17
C ARG A 55 -1.47 1.03 10.82
N ALA A 56 -0.72 0.07 10.29
CA ALA A 56 -0.53 -1.25 10.87
C ALA A 56 0.97 -1.57 10.95
N VAL A 57 1.35 -2.35 11.99
CA VAL A 57 2.70 -2.89 12.16
C VAL A 57 2.56 -4.35 12.55
N LEU A 58 3.08 -5.25 11.73
CA LEU A 58 2.94 -6.68 11.90
C LEU A 58 4.29 -7.39 11.82
N ASP A 59 4.50 -8.33 12.73
CA ASP A 59 5.56 -9.32 12.67
C ASP A 59 4.92 -10.70 12.48
N ARG A 60 5.32 -11.41 11.42
CA ARG A 60 4.88 -12.78 11.12
C ARG A 60 6.09 -13.70 11.07
N ILE A 61 6.06 -14.78 11.84
CA ILE A 61 7.16 -15.74 11.94
C ILE A 61 6.61 -17.15 11.73
N THR A 62 7.15 -17.86 10.76
CA THR A 62 6.93 -19.30 10.52
C THR A 62 8.28 -20.03 10.54
N ALA A 63 8.27 -21.32 10.18
CA ALA A 63 9.51 -22.07 9.97
C ALA A 63 10.20 -21.70 8.64
N GLU A 64 9.46 -21.08 7.71
CA GLU A 64 9.90 -20.77 6.33
C GLU A 64 10.31 -19.29 6.21
N THR A 65 9.58 -18.39 6.87
CA THR A 65 9.76 -16.94 6.73
C THR A 65 9.70 -16.19 8.06
N ARG A 66 10.44 -15.08 8.15
CA ARG A 66 10.28 -14.03 9.16
C ARG A 66 10.06 -12.71 8.46
N ILE A 67 8.88 -12.13 8.66
CA ILE A 67 8.44 -10.93 7.97
C ILE A 67 8.11 -9.85 8.98
N HIS A 68 8.61 -8.64 8.71
CA HIS A 68 8.19 -7.41 9.32
C HIS A 68 7.51 -6.53 8.27
N VAL A 69 6.32 -6.02 8.56
CA VAL A 69 5.66 -5.03 7.70
C VAL A 69 5.13 -3.87 8.54
N GLU A 70 5.41 -2.66 8.09
CA GLU A 70 4.79 -1.44 8.56
C GLU A 70 4.14 -0.72 7.38
N LEU A 71 2.85 -0.42 7.51
CA LEU A 71 2.07 0.23 6.46
C LEU A 71 1.30 1.43 7.02
N ASP A 72 1.42 2.58 6.36
CA ASP A 72 0.51 3.72 6.53
C ASP A 72 -0.22 3.95 5.19
N ILE A 73 -1.53 3.68 5.17
CA ILE A 73 -2.34 3.80 3.94
C ILE A 73 -2.66 5.26 3.58
N ASP A 74 -2.38 6.19 4.49
CA ASP A 74 -2.53 7.64 4.32
C ASP A 74 -1.18 8.34 4.16
N GLY A 75 -0.23 7.62 3.57
CA GLY A 75 1.17 8.01 3.42
C GLY A 75 1.46 9.02 2.32
N THR A 76 2.68 8.95 1.81
CA THR A 76 3.24 9.81 0.76
C THR A 76 3.80 9.03 -0.42
N GLY A 77 3.92 7.70 -0.29
CA GLY A 77 4.53 6.82 -1.27
C GLY A 77 6.01 6.54 -0.98
N LEU A 78 6.43 6.59 0.29
CA LEU A 78 7.75 6.12 0.72
C LEU A 78 7.75 4.60 0.80
N ALA A 79 8.81 3.96 0.33
CA ALA A 79 8.91 2.51 0.34
C ALA A 79 10.33 2.10 0.71
N GLU A 80 10.44 1.18 1.68
CA GLU A 80 11.67 0.46 2.01
C GLU A 80 11.32 -1.04 1.99
N VAL A 81 11.64 -1.71 0.88
CA VAL A 81 11.26 -3.10 0.66
C VAL A 81 12.52 -3.94 0.49
N ALA A 82 12.60 -5.02 1.26
CA ALA A 82 13.69 -5.98 1.22
C ALA A 82 13.13 -7.39 1.47
N THR A 83 12.57 -8.00 0.42
CA THR A 83 12.03 -9.37 0.47
C THR A 83 13.13 -10.41 0.22
N GLY A 84 14.24 -10.00 -0.39
CA GLY A 84 15.28 -10.89 -0.92
C GLY A 84 15.04 -11.31 -2.38
N VAL A 85 13.90 -10.93 -2.99
CA VAL A 85 13.58 -11.15 -4.41
C VAL A 85 13.50 -9.79 -5.11
N GLY A 86 14.59 -9.37 -5.78
CA GLY A 86 14.76 -7.98 -6.20
C GLY A 86 13.69 -7.44 -7.17
N PHE A 87 13.12 -8.28 -8.04
CA PHE A 87 12.02 -7.85 -8.91
C PHE A 87 10.71 -7.66 -8.13
N TYR A 88 10.48 -8.47 -7.09
CA TYR A 88 9.31 -8.34 -6.24
C TYR A 88 9.40 -7.06 -5.38
N ASP A 89 10.59 -6.74 -4.87
CA ASP A 89 10.87 -5.48 -4.19
C ASP A 89 10.47 -4.28 -5.08
N HIS A 90 10.94 -4.27 -6.33
CA HIS A 90 10.64 -3.22 -7.31
C HIS A 90 9.14 -3.01 -7.55
N VAL A 91 8.36 -4.08 -7.75
CA VAL A 91 6.92 -3.93 -8.00
C VAL A 91 6.14 -3.54 -6.73
N LEU A 92 6.61 -3.92 -5.54
CA LEU A 92 6.04 -3.46 -4.26
C LEU A 92 6.34 -1.98 -3.98
N GLU A 93 7.54 -1.51 -4.33
CA GLU A 93 7.88 -0.09 -4.32
C GLU A 93 6.97 0.70 -5.28
N ALA A 94 6.72 0.16 -6.49
CA ALA A 94 5.79 0.76 -7.43
C ALA A 94 4.35 0.80 -6.88
N PHE A 95 3.88 -0.28 -6.24
CA PHE A 95 2.58 -0.33 -5.55
C PHE A 95 2.47 0.78 -4.50
N ALA A 96 3.44 0.88 -3.59
CA ALA A 96 3.44 1.90 -2.53
C ALA A 96 3.51 3.31 -3.11
N LYS A 97 4.38 3.54 -4.09
CA LYS A 97 4.56 4.84 -4.75
C LYS A 97 3.26 5.34 -5.40
N HIS A 98 2.58 4.47 -6.13
CA HIS A 98 1.41 4.83 -6.90
C HIS A 98 0.11 4.80 -6.08
N GLY A 99 0.08 4.05 -4.98
CA GLY A 99 -0.99 4.11 -3.99
C GLY A 99 -0.81 5.17 -2.90
N ARG A 100 0.32 5.90 -2.89
CA ARG A 100 0.67 6.87 -1.82
C ARG A 100 0.75 6.23 -0.43
N PHE A 101 1.13 4.96 -0.36
CA PHE A 101 1.32 4.26 0.90
C PHE A 101 2.76 4.46 1.39
N ASP A 102 2.95 4.68 2.69
CA ASP A 102 4.29 4.56 3.28
C ASP A 102 4.46 3.10 3.74
N LEU A 103 5.38 2.37 3.11
CA LEU A 103 5.58 0.93 3.30
C LEU A 103 7.01 0.64 3.75
N GLU A 104 7.15 -0.13 4.83
CA GLU A 104 8.36 -0.87 5.16
C GLU A 104 8.02 -2.36 5.12
N LEU A 105 8.78 -3.15 4.39
CA LEU A 105 8.60 -4.60 4.34
C LEU A 105 9.96 -5.28 4.29
N ARG A 106 10.24 -6.12 5.28
CA ARG A 106 11.47 -6.92 5.36
C ARG A 106 11.10 -8.38 5.48
N CYS A 107 11.78 -9.23 4.74
CA CYS A 107 11.65 -10.68 4.85
C CYS A 107 13.02 -11.34 4.96
N ASP A 108 13.13 -12.29 5.88
CA ASP A 108 14.14 -13.33 5.90
C ASP A 108 13.43 -14.65 5.58
N GLY A 109 13.62 -15.14 4.35
CA GLY A 109 12.89 -16.29 3.81
C GLY A 109 13.84 -17.40 3.34
N ASP A 110 13.29 -18.59 3.15
CA ASP A 110 13.99 -19.80 2.74
C ASP A 110 14.33 -19.87 1.25
N LEU A 111 14.89 -18.79 0.67
CA LEU A 111 15.23 -18.64 -0.75
C LEU A 111 16.20 -19.70 -1.33
N HIS A 112 16.74 -20.58 -0.48
CA HIS A 112 17.52 -21.74 -0.91
C HIS A 112 16.63 -22.91 -1.38
N VAL A 113 15.33 -22.90 -1.03
CA VAL A 113 14.30 -23.80 -1.55
C VAL A 113 13.81 -23.25 -2.88
N ASP A 114 13.07 -22.13 -2.84
CA ASP A 114 12.65 -21.29 -3.97
C ASP A 114 12.10 -19.93 -3.47
N GLU A 115 11.53 -19.12 -4.35
CA GLU A 115 10.91 -17.84 -3.99
C GLU A 115 9.48 -17.95 -3.44
N HIS A 116 8.86 -19.14 -3.42
CA HIS A 116 7.43 -19.32 -3.23
C HIS A 116 6.95 -18.81 -1.86
N HIS A 117 7.47 -19.39 -0.78
CA HIS A 117 7.06 -19.03 0.58
C HIS A 117 7.36 -17.55 0.86
N THR A 118 8.50 -17.06 0.39
CA THR A 118 8.91 -15.66 0.57
C THR A 118 7.89 -14.70 -0.07
N MET A 119 7.57 -14.89 -1.35
CA MET A 119 6.65 -13.99 -2.06
C MET A 119 5.21 -14.12 -1.54
N GLU A 120 4.73 -15.33 -1.29
CA GLU A 120 3.39 -15.60 -0.75
C GLU A 120 3.21 -14.97 0.62
N ASP A 121 4.11 -15.26 1.57
CA ASP A 121 3.95 -14.80 2.95
C ASP A 121 4.12 -13.28 3.06
N CYS A 122 4.99 -12.68 2.25
CA CYS A 122 5.08 -11.22 2.15
C CYS A 122 3.76 -10.61 1.67
N ALA A 123 3.11 -11.22 0.68
CA ALA A 123 1.82 -10.75 0.18
C ALA A 123 0.70 -10.91 1.23
N LEU A 124 0.67 -12.03 1.94
CA LEU A 124 -0.27 -12.25 3.06
C LEU A 124 -0.09 -11.22 4.17
N ALA A 125 1.16 -10.97 4.57
CA ALA A 125 1.49 -9.99 5.61
C ALA A 125 1.13 -8.56 5.18
N LEU A 126 1.47 -8.17 3.95
CA LEU A 126 1.09 -6.87 3.40
C LEU A 126 -0.44 -6.71 3.32
N GLY A 127 -1.15 -7.75 2.87
CA GLY A 127 -2.60 -7.76 2.86
C GLY A 127 -3.18 -7.59 4.26
N ALA A 128 -2.68 -8.35 5.24
CA ALA A 128 -3.12 -8.24 6.63
C ALA A 128 -2.88 -6.84 7.21
N ALA A 129 -1.75 -6.19 6.88
CA ALA A 129 -1.48 -4.82 7.28
C ALA A 129 -2.48 -3.84 6.66
N VAL A 130 -2.91 -4.06 5.40
CA VAL A 130 -3.99 -3.29 4.79
C VAL A 130 -5.30 -3.50 5.56
N ASP A 131 -5.70 -4.74 5.86
CA ASP A 131 -6.92 -5.04 6.60
C ASP A 131 -6.96 -4.32 7.97
N GLU A 132 -5.86 -4.43 8.73
CA GLU A 132 -5.73 -3.77 10.03
C GLU A 132 -5.80 -2.24 9.91
N ALA A 133 -5.10 -1.65 8.92
CA ALA A 133 -5.12 -0.20 8.70
C ALA A 133 -6.51 0.32 8.27
N LEU A 134 -7.36 -0.53 7.68
CA LEU A 134 -8.73 -0.17 7.29
C LEU A 134 -9.72 -0.17 8.46
N GLY A 135 -9.41 -0.86 9.55
CA GLY A 135 -10.29 -0.98 10.71
C GLY A 135 -11.69 -1.49 10.35
N ASP A 136 -12.72 -0.79 10.82
CA ASP A 136 -14.13 -1.12 10.57
C ASP A 136 -14.62 -0.75 9.16
N ARG A 137 -13.77 -0.12 8.35
CA ARG A 137 -14.03 0.35 6.98
C ARG A 137 -15.14 1.42 6.89
N SER A 138 -15.45 2.10 7.99
CA SER A 138 -16.44 3.18 8.01
C SER A 138 -15.97 4.41 7.22
N GLY A 139 -16.88 4.98 6.45
CA GLY A 139 -16.67 6.20 5.67
C GLY A 139 -15.73 6.06 4.47
N LEU A 140 -15.39 4.84 4.05
CA LEU A 140 -14.54 4.60 2.88
C LEU A 140 -15.36 4.60 1.58
N VAL A 141 -14.74 4.99 0.46
CA VAL A 141 -15.31 4.79 -0.89
C VAL A 141 -15.56 3.30 -1.17
N ARG A 142 -14.80 2.42 -0.51
CA ARG A 142 -14.89 0.95 -0.50
C ARG A 142 -14.50 0.28 -1.80
N MET A 143 -14.98 0.77 -2.94
CA MET A 143 -14.63 0.25 -4.26
C MET A 143 -13.74 1.23 -5.01
N GLY A 144 -12.73 0.70 -5.68
CA GLY A 144 -11.80 1.49 -6.49
C GLY A 144 -11.36 0.72 -7.73
N ASP A 145 -11.04 1.47 -8.77
CA ASP A 145 -10.53 0.93 -10.03
C ASP A 145 -9.39 1.79 -10.56
N ALA A 146 -8.49 1.16 -11.31
CA ALA A 146 -7.46 1.85 -12.06
C ALA A 146 -7.09 1.03 -13.30
N THR A 147 -6.95 1.70 -14.44
CA THR A 147 -6.34 1.13 -15.65
C THR A 147 -5.03 1.86 -15.90
N VAL A 148 -3.91 1.13 -15.89
CA VAL A 148 -2.56 1.69 -15.92
C VAL A 148 -1.79 1.13 -17.11
N PRO A 149 -1.22 2.00 -17.97
CA PRO A 149 -0.31 1.58 -19.01
C PRO A 149 1.13 1.46 -18.50
N LEU A 150 1.93 0.66 -19.20
CA LEU A 150 3.38 0.76 -19.23
C LEU A 150 3.85 0.37 -20.64
N ASP A 151 4.27 1.37 -21.41
CA ASP A 151 4.59 1.23 -22.83
C ASP A 151 3.47 0.52 -23.63
N GLU A 152 3.72 -0.67 -24.17
CA GLU A 152 2.75 -1.44 -24.95
C GLU A 152 1.71 -2.17 -24.08
N THR A 153 1.95 -2.24 -22.78
CA THR A 153 1.12 -2.94 -21.81
C THR A 153 0.02 -2.04 -21.26
N LEU A 154 -1.15 -2.63 -21.00
CA LEU A 154 -2.27 -2.01 -20.31
C LEU A 154 -2.91 -3.01 -19.34
N VAL A 155 -2.96 -2.68 -18.05
CA VAL A 155 -3.55 -3.55 -17.01
C VAL A 155 -4.61 -2.79 -16.22
N GLN A 156 -5.74 -3.45 -15.93
CA GLN A 156 -6.78 -2.95 -15.04
C GLN A 156 -6.74 -3.70 -13.71
N ALA A 157 -6.81 -2.97 -12.60
CA ALA A 157 -7.12 -3.51 -11.29
C ALA A 157 -8.44 -2.91 -10.76
N VAL A 158 -9.29 -3.75 -10.17
CA VAL A 158 -10.54 -3.36 -9.51
C VAL A 158 -10.57 -4.02 -8.15
N ILE A 159 -10.83 -3.25 -7.10
CA ILE A 159 -10.85 -3.73 -5.72
C ILE A 159 -12.14 -3.32 -5.00
N ASP A 160 -12.70 -4.24 -4.21
CA ASP A 160 -13.75 -3.98 -3.21
C ASP A 160 -13.23 -4.40 -1.83
N CYS A 161 -13.05 -3.44 -0.92
CA CYS A 161 -12.66 -3.62 0.48
C CYS A 161 -13.80 -4.25 1.32
N SER A 162 -14.29 -5.38 0.84
CA SER A 162 -15.57 -5.98 1.19
C SER A 162 -15.60 -6.83 2.46
N GLY A 163 -14.43 -7.13 3.02
CA GLY A 163 -14.23 -8.14 4.07
C GLY A 163 -14.29 -9.58 3.58
N ARG A 164 -14.48 -9.82 2.27
CA ARG A 164 -14.53 -11.14 1.65
C ARG A 164 -13.33 -11.32 0.72
N PRO A 165 -12.45 -12.30 0.99
CA PRO A 165 -11.32 -12.58 0.12
C PRO A 165 -11.81 -13.23 -1.18
N TYR A 166 -11.44 -12.66 -2.32
CA TYR A 166 -11.66 -13.23 -3.64
C TYR A 166 -10.66 -12.60 -4.62
N ALA A 167 -10.00 -13.43 -5.43
CA ALA A 167 -9.10 -12.93 -6.46
C ALA A 167 -9.44 -13.55 -7.82
N ALA A 168 -9.48 -12.71 -8.86
CA ALA A 168 -9.51 -13.13 -10.24
C ALA A 168 -8.35 -12.43 -10.97
N ILE A 169 -7.29 -13.18 -11.24
CA ILE A 169 -6.05 -12.67 -11.82
C ILE A 169 -5.91 -13.27 -13.22
N ASP A 170 -5.95 -12.39 -14.22
CA ASP A 170 -5.88 -12.72 -15.65
C ASP A 170 -4.71 -11.93 -16.26
N LEU A 171 -3.52 -12.49 -16.08
CA LEU A 171 -2.25 -11.99 -16.60
C LEU A 171 -1.62 -13.11 -17.43
N ASP A 172 -1.21 -12.79 -18.65
CA ASP A 172 -0.65 -13.75 -19.61
C ASP A 172 0.86 -13.58 -19.66
N TRP A 173 1.59 -14.59 -19.19
CA TRP A 173 3.04 -14.56 -19.08
C TRP A 173 3.70 -15.25 -20.28
N GLY A 174 4.63 -14.53 -20.94
CA GLY A 174 5.41 -15.07 -22.05
C GLY A 174 6.61 -15.91 -21.60
N GLY A 175 7.14 -15.65 -20.40
CA GLY A 175 8.29 -16.33 -19.81
C GLY A 175 8.00 -16.87 -18.41
N GLU A 176 8.91 -17.73 -17.93
CA GLU A 176 8.79 -18.38 -16.62
C GLU A 176 9.25 -17.46 -15.47
N ARG A 177 10.09 -16.45 -15.75
CA ARG A 177 10.69 -15.59 -14.72
C ARG A 177 10.98 -14.18 -15.22
N ILE A 178 10.97 -13.22 -14.28
CA ILE A 178 11.51 -11.86 -14.46
C ILE A 178 12.59 -11.65 -13.39
N GLY A 179 13.86 -11.67 -13.82
CA GLY A 179 14.98 -11.69 -12.88
C GLY A 179 14.90 -12.90 -11.94
N GLN A 180 14.79 -12.65 -10.63
CA GLN A 180 14.62 -13.68 -9.61
C GLN A 180 13.16 -14.12 -9.39
N ALA A 181 12.16 -13.36 -9.83
CA ALA A 181 10.76 -13.70 -9.54
C ALA A 181 10.20 -14.68 -10.58
N PRO A 182 9.69 -15.85 -10.19
CA PRO A 182 8.83 -16.66 -11.07
C PRO A 182 7.58 -15.87 -11.45
N THR A 183 7.19 -15.88 -12.72
CA THR A 183 6.03 -15.10 -13.19
C THR A 183 4.71 -15.59 -12.58
N GLU A 184 4.57 -16.90 -12.38
CA GLU A 184 3.42 -17.47 -11.67
C GLU A 184 3.24 -16.92 -10.26
N MET A 185 4.35 -16.62 -9.57
CA MET A 185 4.32 -16.09 -8.20
C MET A 185 3.85 -14.65 -8.13
N LEU A 186 3.91 -13.88 -9.22
CA LEU A 186 3.34 -12.53 -9.25
C LEU A 186 1.81 -12.58 -9.23
N GLY A 187 1.21 -13.53 -9.95
CA GLY A 187 -0.22 -13.81 -9.88
C GLY A 187 -0.63 -14.35 -8.51
N HIS A 188 0.16 -15.30 -7.99
CA HIS A 188 -0.06 -15.87 -6.66
C HIS A 188 0.02 -14.81 -5.55
N ALA A 189 1.01 -13.91 -5.60
CA ALA A 189 1.15 -12.81 -4.66
C ALA A 189 -0.08 -11.88 -4.68
N LEU A 190 -0.65 -11.55 -5.84
CA LEU A 190 -1.89 -10.75 -5.91
C LEU A 190 -3.07 -11.48 -5.26
N GLN A 191 -3.17 -12.80 -5.45
CA GLN A 191 -4.19 -13.62 -4.80
C GLN A 191 -4.00 -13.65 -3.28
N SER A 192 -2.77 -13.86 -2.81
CA SER A 192 -2.42 -13.90 -1.38
C SER A 192 -2.60 -12.54 -0.71
N PHE A 193 -2.28 -11.44 -1.40
CA PHE A 193 -2.62 -10.09 -0.96
C PHE A 193 -4.13 -9.92 -0.74
N SER A 194 -4.97 -10.36 -1.68
CA SER A 194 -6.43 -10.30 -1.54
C SER A 194 -6.94 -11.11 -0.35
N GLN A 195 -6.33 -12.27 -0.08
CA GLN A 195 -6.63 -13.08 1.09
C GLN A 195 -6.31 -12.34 2.39
N GLY A 196 -5.09 -11.81 2.52
CA GLY A 196 -4.67 -11.04 3.69
C GLY A 196 -5.50 -9.78 3.90
N ALA A 197 -5.75 -9.01 2.83
CA ALA A 197 -6.52 -7.76 2.88
C ALA A 197 -8.03 -7.96 3.01
N ARG A 198 -8.49 -9.22 2.91
CA ARG A 198 -9.90 -9.59 2.93
C ARG A 198 -10.72 -8.78 1.93
N CYS A 199 -10.22 -8.64 0.71
CA CYS A 199 -10.85 -7.86 -0.35
C CYS A 199 -11.19 -8.73 -1.56
N ALA A 200 -12.16 -8.27 -2.36
CA ALA A 200 -12.33 -8.83 -3.70
C ALA A 200 -11.43 -8.03 -4.66
N LEU A 201 -10.56 -8.72 -5.40
CA LEU A 201 -9.58 -8.16 -6.31
C LEU A 201 -9.72 -8.79 -7.70
N HIS A 202 -9.86 -7.95 -8.72
CA HIS A 202 -9.74 -8.35 -10.11
C HIS A 202 -8.53 -7.65 -10.72
N VAL A 203 -7.66 -8.40 -11.38
CA VAL A 203 -6.54 -7.85 -12.17
C VAL A 203 -6.59 -8.47 -13.55
N ARG A 204 -6.64 -7.64 -14.59
CA ARG A 204 -6.78 -8.08 -15.98
C ARG A 204 -5.82 -7.33 -16.88
N GLN A 205 -5.04 -8.08 -17.64
CA GLN A 205 -4.28 -7.58 -18.79
C GLN A 205 -5.24 -7.29 -19.96
N LEU A 206 -5.15 -6.08 -20.50
CA LEU A 206 -5.93 -5.62 -21.65
C LEU A 206 -5.10 -5.57 -22.93
N ALA A 207 -3.80 -5.32 -22.78
CA ALA A 207 -2.79 -5.33 -23.83
C ALA A 207 -1.41 -5.52 -23.19
N GLY A 208 -0.41 -5.89 -23.98
CA GLY A 208 0.96 -6.10 -23.51
C GLY A 208 1.50 -7.46 -23.87
N ALA A 209 2.83 -7.58 -23.94
CA ALA A 209 3.52 -8.85 -24.13
C ALA A 209 4.85 -8.93 -23.37
N ASN A 210 5.36 -7.82 -22.85
CA ASN A 210 6.55 -7.83 -22.02
C ASN A 210 6.17 -8.12 -20.56
N ASP A 211 6.65 -9.24 -20.01
CA ASP A 211 6.31 -9.69 -18.65
C ASP A 211 6.67 -8.67 -17.56
N HIS A 212 7.81 -7.94 -17.70
CA HIS A 212 8.16 -6.86 -16.78
C HIS A 212 7.09 -5.78 -16.82
N HIS A 213 6.69 -5.34 -18.02
CA HIS A 213 5.72 -4.29 -18.19
C HIS A 213 4.34 -4.70 -17.63
N ILE A 214 3.92 -5.95 -17.89
CA ILE A 214 2.69 -6.56 -17.36
C ILE A 214 2.69 -6.54 -15.83
N ALA A 215 3.74 -7.07 -15.21
CA ALA A 215 3.86 -7.12 -13.76
C ALA A 215 3.86 -5.72 -13.14
N GLU A 216 4.70 -4.81 -13.62
CA GLU A 216 4.79 -3.48 -13.05
C GLU A 216 3.49 -2.67 -13.26
N ALA A 217 2.84 -2.78 -14.42
CA ALA A 217 1.53 -2.17 -14.65
C ALA A 217 0.46 -2.73 -13.70
N ALA A 218 0.46 -4.04 -13.42
CA ALA A 218 -0.46 -4.67 -12.50
C ALA A 218 -0.33 -4.14 -11.07
N PHE A 219 0.88 -4.05 -10.53
CA PHE A 219 1.11 -3.54 -9.18
C PHE A 219 0.85 -2.03 -9.07
N LYS A 220 1.16 -1.25 -10.13
CA LYS A 220 0.76 0.17 -10.22
C LYS A 220 -0.76 0.35 -10.22
N ALA A 221 -1.46 -0.51 -10.97
CA ALA A 221 -2.92 -0.50 -11.03
C ALA A 221 -3.52 -0.86 -9.66
N LEU A 222 -3.01 -1.90 -9.00
CA LEU A 222 -3.44 -2.27 -7.66
C LEU A 222 -3.24 -1.12 -6.66
N GLY A 223 -2.08 -0.47 -6.66
CA GLY A 223 -1.80 0.66 -5.77
C GLY A 223 -2.79 1.80 -5.94
N ARG A 224 -3.06 2.20 -7.20
CA ARG A 224 -4.04 3.26 -7.51
C ARG A 224 -5.48 2.88 -7.20
N ALA A 225 -5.88 1.64 -7.50
CA ALA A 225 -7.22 1.16 -7.22
C ALA A 225 -7.47 1.09 -5.70
N LEU A 226 -6.47 0.64 -4.93
CA LEU A 226 -6.54 0.61 -3.47
C LEU A 226 -6.61 2.03 -2.91
N ASP A 227 -5.76 2.98 -3.34
CA ASP A 227 -5.86 4.39 -2.92
C ASP A 227 -7.27 4.93 -3.19
N ALA A 228 -7.82 4.67 -4.38
CA ALA A 228 -9.16 5.10 -4.72
C ALA A 228 -10.23 4.53 -3.77
N ALA A 229 -10.14 3.24 -3.44
CA ALA A 229 -11.07 2.53 -2.56
C ALA A 229 -10.97 2.94 -1.09
N THR A 230 -9.77 3.28 -0.62
CA THR A 230 -9.49 3.61 0.78
C THR A 230 -9.61 5.09 1.09
N ARG A 231 -9.89 5.95 0.09
CA ARG A 231 -10.25 7.34 0.36
C ARG A 231 -11.52 7.44 1.21
N ARG A 232 -11.56 8.45 2.06
CA ARG A 232 -12.76 8.81 2.84
C ARG A 232 -13.73 9.57 1.95
N ASP A 233 -15.02 9.23 2.02
CA ASP A 233 -16.09 9.98 1.39
C ASP A 233 -16.87 10.78 2.46
N PRO A 234 -16.82 12.14 2.43
CA PRO A 234 -17.46 12.96 3.45
C PRO A 234 -18.99 12.81 3.48
N ARG A 235 -19.61 12.24 2.44
CA ARG A 235 -21.07 12.02 2.37
C ARG A 235 -21.55 10.83 3.20
N ILE A 236 -20.64 9.94 3.60
CA ILE A 236 -20.93 8.70 4.35
C ILE A 236 -20.00 8.60 5.57
N ALA A 237 -19.52 9.73 6.09
CA ALA A 237 -18.61 9.77 7.23
C ALA A 237 -19.22 9.05 8.45
N GLY A 238 -18.49 8.08 9.01
CA GLY A 238 -18.95 7.26 10.14
C GLY A 238 -19.95 6.16 9.78
N GLU A 239 -20.34 6.04 8.51
CA GLU A 239 -21.23 4.98 8.04
C GLU A 239 -20.43 3.85 7.39
N VAL A 240 -20.78 2.60 7.69
CA VAL A 240 -20.25 1.45 6.96
C VAL A 240 -20.93 1.39 5.59
N PRO A 241 -20.20 1.43 4.46
CA PRO A 241 -20.77 1.44 3.11
C PRO A 241 -21.26 0.04 2.69
N SER A 242 -22.24 -0.50 3.42
CA SER A 242 -22.79 -1.85 3.27
C SER A 242 -24.24 -1.88 3.68
N THR A 243 -25.09 -2.45 2.82
CA THR A 243 -26.51 -2.69 3.15
C THR A 243 -26.69 -3.72 4.28
N LYS A 244 -25.66 -4.52 4.58
CA LYS A 244 -25.66 -5.47 5.71
C LYS A 244 -25.32 -4.80 7.05
N GLY A 245 -24.90 -3.53 7.04
CA GLY A 245 -24.45 -2.82 8.24
C GLY A 245 -23.07 -3.22 8.77
N THR A 246 -22.40 -4.19 8.13
CA THR A 246 -21.02 -4.58 8.46
C THR A 246 -20.24 -4.97 7.20
N LEU A 247 -18.91 -4.78 7.28
CA LEU A 247 -17.90 -5.23 6.31
C LEU A 247 -16.76 -6.02 6.99
N THR A 248 -16.88 -6.30 8.28
CA THR A 248 -15.98 -7.19 9.01
C THR A 248 -16.61 -8.58 9.11
N ALA A 249 -15.78 -9.61 9.32
CA ALA A 249 -16.26 -10.98 9.54
C ALA A 249 -17.05 -11.10 10.84
#